data_AF-A0A0M2DWR6-F1
#
_entry.id   AF-A0A0M2DWR6-F1
#
_cell.length_a   1.000
_cell.length_b   1.000
_cell.length_c   1.000
_cell.angle_alpha   90.00
_cell.angle_beta   90.00
_cell.angle_gamma   90.00
#
_symmetry.space_group_name_H-M   'P 1'
#
loop_
_entity.id
_entity.type
_entity.pdbx_description
1 polymer ?
#
loop_
_entity_poly.entity_id
_entity_poly.type
_entity_poly.pdbx_seq_one_letter_code
_entity_poly.pdbx_strand_id
1 'polypeptide(L)'
;MNSTQAKQTSGTSTHRARDGGVDLGTTEETPTLMLVFEAIRQIHDAGGEPTRERIVSMTGLKPTTVDDRIKVLRGEGMISPLKQCYRPLHQHVAAQAVSCTVMPNGVYKIEKGDEVMTLVPAEARQLAPMLAGKALEASALERVQEVELRMAEISRALHDSERRYKLLFQKQLANAGQQVLEI
;
A
#
# COMPACT_ATOMS: atom_id res chain seq x y z
N MET A 1 34.29 8.78 75.83
CA MET A 1 32.93 8.39 76.24
C MET A 1 31.99 9.52 75.86
N ASN A 2 30.90 9.19 75.17
CA ASN A 2 29.68 9.99 74.91
C ASN A 2 29.78 11.45 74.42
N SER A 3 29.40 11.63 73.15
CA SER A 3 28.18 12.31 72.67
C SER A 3 27.59 13.43 73.53
N THR A 4 27.41 14.65 72.95
CA THR A 4 26.18 15.49 73.02
C THR A 4 26.31 16.75 72.13
N GLN A 5 25.46 16.80 71.08
CA GLN A 5 24.72 17.92 70.44
C GLN A 5 25.27 19.37 70.46
N ALA A 6 25.47 20.00 69.28
CA ALA A 6 24.54 20.92 68.55
C ALA A 6 24.83 22.41 68.88
N LYS A 7 24.70 23.45 68.04
CA LYS A 7 23.91 23.71 66.81
C LYS A 7 24.32 25.10 66.23
N GLN A 8 24.09 25.28 64.92
CA GLN A 8 23.71 26.53 64.20
C GLN A 8 24.78 27.62 63.99
N THR A 9 24.97 28.20 62.80
CA THR A 9 24.03 28.87 61.85
C THR A 9 24.64 28.89 60.42
N SER A 10 24.01 29.16 59.28
CA SER A 10 22.64 29.24 58.76
C SER A 10 22.79 29.44 57.24
N GLY A 11 22.02 28.74 56.41
CA GLY A 11 22.02 28.89 54.95
C GLY A 11 21.07 27.88 54.31
N THR A 12 19.80 28.21 54.33
CA THR A 12 18.63 27.38 54.02
C THR A 12 18.68 26.71 52.64
N SER A 13 18.66 25.37 52.67
CA SER A 13 18.33 24.48 51.57
C SER A 13 16.82 24.23 51.55
N THR A 14 16.20 24.33 50.38
CA THR A 14 14.93 23.65 50.10
C THR A 14 14.96 23.04 48.70
N HIS A 15 14.75 21.73 48.68
CA HIS A 15 14.74 20.79 47.57
C HIS A 15 13.45 20.89 46.73
N ARG A 16 13.56 20.77 45.40
CA ARG A 16 12.69 20.00 44.45
C ARG A 16 12.91 20.57 43.03
N ALA A 17 13.02 19.81 41.95
CA ALA A 17 13.01 18.38 41.73
C ALA A 17 13.86 18.06 40.49
N ARG A 18 14.32 16.82 40.44
CA ARG A 18 14.93 16.16 39.29
C ARG A 18 13.92 16.05 38.14
N ASP A 19 14.33 16.47 36.95
CA ASP A 19 14.09 15.77 35.68
C ASP A 19 15.17 16.29 34.74
N GLY A 20 16.11 15.47 34.26
CA GLY A 20 15.77 14.41 33.32
C GLY A 20 15.55 15.00 31.92
N GLY A 21 16.38 15.98 31.50
CA GLY A 21 16.33 16.54 30.15
C GLY A 21 16.59 15.44 29.13
N VAL A 22 15.52 14.95 28.52
CA VAL A 22 15.56 14.04 27.39
C VAL A 22 16.05 14.86 26.20
N ASP A 23 17.24 14.53 25.71
CA ASP A 23 17.75 15.00 24.44
C ASP A 23 16.86 14.43 23.33
N LEU A 24 15.71 15.08 23.11
CA LEU A 24 14.87 14.87 21.94
C LEU A 24 15.60 15.54 20.78
N GLY A 25 16.52 14.78 20.18
CA GLY A 25 17.07 15.07 18.87
C GLY A 25 15.92 15.27 17.88
N THR A 26 15.55 16.52 17.66
CA THR A 26 14.59 16.93 16.65
C THR A 26 15.22 16.70 15.29
N THR A 27 14.96 15.53 14.70
CA THR A 27 15.21 15.27 13.29
C THR A 27 14.29 16.16 12.46
N GLU A 28 14.81 17.26 11.93
CA GLU A 28 14.12 18.13 10.94
C GLU A 28 13.81 17.42 9.60
N GLU A 29 14.06 16.11 9.48
CA GLU A 29 13.89 15.33 8.25
C GLU A 29 12.46 14.83 8.01
N THR A 30 11.67 14.65 9.07
CA THR A 30 10.29 14.17 9.04
C THR A 30 9.32 15.05 8.21
N PRO A 31 9.37 16.41 8.24
CA PRO A 31 8.42 17.23 7.49
C PRO A 31 8.57 17.13 5.97
N THR A 32 9.80 17.08 5.44
CA THR A 32 10.03 16.97 3.99
C THR A 32 9.70 15.57 3.47
N LEU A 33 10.01 14.52 4.25
CA LEU A 33 9.68 13.14 3.92
C LEU A 33 8.15 12.95 3.81
N MET A 34 7.42 13.46 4.80
CA MET A 34 5.96 13.40 4.83
C MET A 34 5.31 14.20 3.70
N LEU A 35 5.87 15.36 3.35
CA LEU A 35 5.38 16.19 2.24
C LEU A 35 5.50 15.48 0.89
N VAL A 36 6.61 14.77 0.66
CA VAL A 36 6.79 13.94 -0.55
C VAL A 36 5.83 12.75 -0.55
N PHE A 37 5.62 12.09 0.59
CA PHE A 37 4.69 10.97 0.69
C PHE A 37 3.24 11.38 0.43
N GLU A 38 2.77 12.45 1.07
CA GLU A 38 1.43 13.02 0.85
C GLU A 38 1.25 13.46 -0.60
N ALA A 39 2.29 14.00 -1.24
CA ALA A 39 2.25 14.35 -2.64
C ALA A 39 2.05 13.12 -3.55
N ILE A 40 2.75 12.03 -3.27
CA ILE A 40 2.57 10.76 -3.99
C ILE A 40 1.14 10.24 -3.78
N ARG A 41 0.61 10.29 -2.56
CA ARG A 41 -0.76 9.85 -2.24
C ARG A 41 -1.80 10.68 -2.97
N GLN A 42 -1.72 12.01 -2.93
CA GLN A 42 -2.68 12.90 -3.57
C GLN A 42 -2.71 12.73 -5.10
N ILE A 43 -1.55 12.61 -5.75
CA ILE A 43 -1.52 12.38 -7.21
C ILE A 43 -2.15 11.02 -7.54
N HIS A 44 -1.86 10.00 -6.73
CA HIS A 44 -2.38 8.65 -6.93
C HIS A 44 -3.90 8.57 -6.70
N ASP A 45 -4.41 9.16 -5.62
CA ASP A 45 -5.84 9.16 -5.26
C ASP A 45 -6.68 9.95 -6.27
N ALA A 46 -6.10 10.97 -6.90
CA ALA A 46 -6.70 11.68 -8.02
C ALA A 46 -6.69 10.88 -9.34
N GLY A 47 -6.23 9.61 -9.33
CA GLY A 47 -6.12 8.74 -10.51
C GLY A 47 -4.95 9.09 -11.43
N GLY A 48 -4.06 9.99 -11.01
CA GLY A 48 -2.89 10.39 -11.76
C GLY A 48 -1.69 9.48 -11.52
N GLU A 49 -0.70 9.56 -12.41
CA GLU A 49 0.58 8.88 -12.26
C GLU A 49 1.57 9.76 -11.45
N PRO A 50 2.04 9.32 -10.26
CA PRO A 50 3.00 10.07 -9.45
C PRO A 50 4.41 9.90 -10.02
N THR A 51 4.71 10.62 -11.09
CA THR A 51 6.05 10.69 -11.67
C THR A 51 6.93 11.65 -10.87
N ARG A 52 8.25 11.48 -10.97
CA ARG A 52 9.23 12.37 -10.31
C ARG A 52 8.98 13.85 -10.60
N GLU A 53 8.73 14.20 -11.86
CA GLU A 53 8.49 15.57 -12.32
C GLU A 53 7.24 16.18 -11.69
N ARG A 54 6.19 15.37 -11.55
CA ARG A 54 4.90 15.80 -11.00
C ARG A 54 4.97 15.97 -9.48
N ILE A 55 5.72 15.10 -8.81
CA ILE A 55 6.02 15.23 -7.37
C ILE A 55 6.83 16.51 -7.13
N VAL A 56 7.87 16.79 -7.92
CA VAL A 56 8.64 18.04 -7.83
C VAL A 56 7.74 19.26 -8.04
N SER A 57 6.91 19.23 -9.09
CA SER A 57 5.99 20.32 -9.41
C SER A 57 4.99 20.61 -8.30
N MET A 58 4.50 19.57 -7.63
CA MET A 58 3.49 19.70 -6.58
C MET A 58 4.09 20.05 -5.21
N THR A 59 5.28 19.54 -4.90
CA THR A 59 5.96 19.78 -3.61
C THR A 59 6.77 21.07 -3.60
N GLY A 60 7.17 21.60 -4.77
CA GLY A 60 8.05 22.77 -4.88
C GLY A 60 9.48 22.52 -4.38
N LEU A 61 9.83 21.27 -4.08
CA LEU A 61 11.15 20.89 -3.57
C LEU A 61 12.16 20.75 -4.70
N LYS A 62 13.45 20.87 -4.35
CA LYS A 62 14.54 20.60 -5.30
C LYS A 62 14.47 19.13 -5.76
N PRO A 63 14.70 18.84 -7.04
CA PRO A 63 14.63 17.47 -7.56
C PRO A 63 15.53 16.47 -6.81
N THR A 64 16.71 16.90 -6.36
CA THR A 64 17.62 16.07 -5.57
C THR A 64 17.04 15.69 -4.20
N THR A 65 16.39 16.65 -3.52
CA THR A 65 15.71 16.41 -2.24
C THR A 65 14.56 15.43 -2.41
N VAL A 66 13.79 15.55 -3.50
CA VAL A 66 12.72 14.60 -3.81
C VAL A 66 13.27 13.19 -4.02
N ASP A 67 14.39 13.04 -4.74
CA ASP A 67 15.02 11.73 -4.94
C ASP A 67 15.52 11.11 -3.63
N ASP A 68 16.14 11.90 -2.76
CA ASP A 68 16.62 11.43 -1.46
C ASP A 68 15.44 10.95 -0.58
N ARG A 69 14.34 11.70 -0.55
CA ARG A 69 13.13 11.31 0.20
C ARG A 69 12.42 10.10 -0.41
N ILE A 70 12.36 9.98 -1.73
CA ILE A 70 11.86 8.78 -2.41
C ILE A 70 12.71 7.57 -2.04
N LYS A 71 14.04 7.71 -1.97
CA LYS A 71 14.94 6.62 -1.57
C LYS A 71 14.64 6.14 -0.14
N VAL A 72 14.40 7.06 0.79
CA VAL A 72 14.01 6.75 2.18
C VAL A 72 12.63 6.06 2.22
N LEU A 73 11.60 6.64 1.58
CA LEU A 73 10.25 6.07 1.54
C LEU A 73 10.20 4.68 0.91
N ARG A 74 11.06 4.42 -0.09
CA ARG A 74 11.25 3.08 -0.67
C ARG A 74 11.92 2.12 0.31
N GLY A 75 12.95 2.59 1.03
CA GLY A 75 13.65 1.81 2.04
C GLY A 75 12.73 1.41 3.21
N GLU A 76 11.81 2.29 3.58
CA GLU A 76 10.81 2.07 4.63
C GLU A 76 9.59 1.27 4.15
N GLY A 77 9.49 0.95 2.85
CA GLY A 77 8.36 0.21 2.30
C GLY A 77 7.06 0.99 2.21
N MET A 78 7.11 2.32 2.30
CA MET A 78 5.95 3.21 2.22
C MET A 78 5.50 3.46 0.77
N ILE A 79 6.39 3.29 -0.20
CA ILE A 79 6.08 3.43 -1.64
C ILE A 79 6.73 2.30 -2.45
N SER A 80 6.07 1.90 -3.53
CA SER A 80 6.60 0.95 -4.51
C SER A 80 6.87 1.62 -5.86
N PRO A 81 7.99 1.31 -6.54
CA PRO A 81 8.23 1.75 -7.90
C PRO A 81 7.38 0.94 -8.88
N LEU A 82 6.68 1.62 -9.79
CA LEU A 82 5.96 1.02 -10.91
C LEU A 82 6.27 1.79 -12.19
N LYS A 83 7.08 1.21 -13.07
CA LYS A 83 7.60 1.87 -14.28
C LYS A 83 8.29 3.20 -13.94
N GLN A 84 7.75 4.34 -14.38
CA GLN A 84 8.27 5.70 -14.14
C GLN A 84 7.52 6.42 -12.99
N CYS A 85 6.71 5.67 -12.23
CA CYS A 85 5.77 6.22 -11.26
C CYS A 85 5.97 5.56 -9.89
N TYR A 86 5.51 6.23 -8.85
CA TYR A 86 5.53 5.73 -7.48
C TYR A 86 4.11 5.48 -7.00
N ARG A 87 3.83 4.31 -6.43
CA ARG A 87 2.55 4.01 -5.79
C ARG A 87 2.68 4.01 -4.28
N PRO A 88 1.78 4.67 -3.53
CA PRO A 88 1.69 4.50 -2.10
C PRO A 88 1.44 3.01 -1.78
N LEU A 89 2.28 2.44 -0.92
CA LEU A 89 1.96 1.20 -0.25
C LEU A 89 1.14 1.60 0.97
N HIS A 90 -0.17 1.35 0.92
CA HIS A 90 -0.99 1.45 2.12
C HIS A 90 -0.52 0.35 3.06
N GLN A 91 0.26 0.74 4.07
CA GLN A 91 0.61 -0.14 5.17
C GLN A 91 -0.66 -0.30 6.02
N HIS A 92 -1.56 -1.17 5.57
CA HIS A 92 -2.63 -1.64 6.42
C HIS A 92 -1.96 -2.29 7.64
N VAL A 93 -2.43 -1.95 8.84
CA VAL A 93 -2.11 -2.75 10.03
C VAL A 93 -2.34 -4.22 9.69
N ALA A 94 -1.49 -5.11 10.23
CA ALA A 94 -1.54 -6.53 9.93
C ALA A 94 -3.00 -7.01 9.97
N ALA A 95 -3.43 -7.68 8.90
CA ALA A 95 -4.82 -8.10 8.78
C ALA A 95 -5.19 -8.94 10.01
N GLN A 96 -6.21 -8.48 10.73
CA GLN A 96 -6.75 -9.20 11.88
C GLN A 96 -7.83 -10.16 11.40
N ALA A 97 -7.98 -11.29 12.09
CA ALA A 97 -9.07 -12.21 11.82
C ALA A 97 -10.40 -11.49 12.04
N VAL A 98 -11.30 -11.62 11.07
CA VAL A 98 -12.67 -11.12 11.14
C VAL A 98 -13.62 -12.30 11.13
N SER A 99 -14.51 -12.37 12.10
CA SER A 99 -15.52 -13.43 12.22
C SER A 99 -16.92 -12.82 12.34
N CYS A 100 -17.94 -13.57 11.92
CA CYS A 100 -19.34 -13.23 12.14
C CYS A 100 -20.07 -14.47 12.66
N THR A 101 -20.69 -14.36 13.82
CA THR A 101 -21.42 -15.45 14.48
C THR A 101 -22.87 -15.06 14.67
N VAL A 102 -23.78 -15.95 14.27
CA VAL A 102 -25.21 -15.84 14.58
C VAL A 102 -25.49 -16.60 15.87
N MET A 103 -25.92 -15.88 16.90
CA MET A 103 -26.26 -16.45 18.20
C MET A 103 -27.64 -17.14 18.16
N PRO A 104 -27.92 -18.10 19.05
CA PRO A 104 -29.22 -18.80 19.08
C PRO A 104 -30.44 -17.88 19.28
N ASN A 105 -30.25 -16.71 19.89
CA ASN A 105 -31.29 -15.69 20.07
C ASN A 105 -31.45 -14.76 18.85
N GLY A 106 -30.77 -15.02 17.74
CA GLY A 106 -30.81 -14.24 16.50
C GLY A 106 -29.95 -12.97 16.51
N VAL A 107 -29.22 -12.70 17.59
CA VAL A 107 -28.24 -11.60 17.65
C VAL A 107 -26.99 -11.99 16.85
N TYR A 108 -26.38 -11.00 16.20
CA TYR A 108 -25.15 -11.19 15.44
C TYR A 108 -23.96 -10.63 16.24
N LYS A 109 -22.84 -11.35 16.23
CA LYS A 109 -21.56 -10.86 16.76
C LYS A 109 -20.54 -10.80 15.63
N ILE A 110 -19.97 -9.61 15.41
CA ILE A 110 -18.88 -9.39 14.47
C ILE A 110 -17.63 -9.09 15.28
N GLU A 111 -16.57 -9.86 15.06
CA GLU A 111 -15.32 -9.76 15.81
C GLU A 111 -14.19 -9.37 14.87
N LYS A 112 -13.31 -8.47 15.32
CA LYS A 112 -12.08 -8.08 14.63
C LYS A 112 -10.99 -7.89 15.68
N GLY A 113 -10.09 -8.87 15.79
CA GLY A 113 -9.10 -8.87 16.88
C GLY A 113 -9.81 -8.82 18.24
N ASP A 114 -9.55 -7.77 19.03
CA ASP A 114 -10.14 -7.57 20.36
C ASP A 114 -11.47 -6.80 20.34
N GLU A 115 -11.87 -6.28 19.17
CA GLU A 115 -13.12 -5.53 19.02
C GLU A 115 -14.29 -6.48 18.74
N VAL A 116 -15.37 -6.33 19.49
CA VAL A 116 -16.61 -7.10 19.31
C VAL A 116 -17.79 -6.17 19.17
N MET A 117 -18.45 -6.23 18.01
CA MET A 117 -19.69 -5.53 17.74
C MET A 117 -20.87 -6.50 17.86
N THR A 118 -21.84 -6.15 18.69
CA THR A 118 -23.07 -6.93 18.87
C THR A 118 -24.21 -6.20 18.17
N LEU A 119 -24.90 -6.89 17.25
CA LEU A 119 -25.97 -6.33 16.44
C LEU A 119 -27.28 -7.07 16.67
N VAL A 120 -28.36 -6.33 16.86
CA VAL A 120 -29.71 -6.92 16.81
C VAL A 120 -30.12 -7.20 15.35
N PRO A 121 -31.11 -8.07 15.08
CA PRO A 121 -31.53 -8.40 13.71
C PRO A 121 -31.87 -7.18 12.83
N ALA A 122 -32.41 -6.11 13.41
CA ALA A 122 -32.73 -4.89 12.69
C ALA A 122 -31.47 -4.17 12.17
N GLU A 123 -30.43 -4.06 12.99
CA GLU A 123 -29.15 -3.43 12.64
C GLU A 123 -28.38 -4.29 11.62
N ALA A 124 -28.39 -5.61 11.82
CA ALA A 124 -27.77 -6.54 10.87
C ALA A 124 -28.39 -6.44 9.47
N ARG A 125 -29.71 -6.24 9.36
CA ARG A 125 -30.39 -6.01 8.08
C ARG A 125 -29.98 -4.71 7.40
N GLN A 126 -29.62 -3.68 8.16
CA GLN A 126 -29.11 -2.43 7.60
C GLN A 126 -27.67 -2.57 7.10
N LEU A 127 -26.85 -3.36 7.81
CA LEU A 127 -25.45 -3.59 7.45
C LEU A 127 -25.30 -4.55 6.26
N ALA A 128 -26.16 -5.56 6.15
CA ALA A 128 -26.12 -6.60 5.12
C ALA A 128 -25.98 -6.06 3.67
N PRO A 129 -26.81 -5.12 3.17
CA PRO A 129 -26.68 -4.62 1.80
C PRO A 129 -25.36 -3.87 1.55
N MET A 130 -24.80 -3.20 2.57
CA MET A 130 -23.52 -2.51 2.44
C MET A 130 -22.38 -3.51 2.22
N LEU A 131 -22.37 -4.59 3.00
CA LEU A 131 -21.39 -5.67 2.85
C LEU A 131 -21.58 -6.47 1.56
N ALA A 132 -22.84 -6.70 1.14
CA ALA A 132 -23.13 -7.34 -0.13
C ALA A 132 -22.57 -6.55 -1.32
N GLY A 133 -22.70 -5.21 -1.29
CA GLY A 133 -22.08 -4.33 -2.29
C GLY A 133 -20.56 -4.50 -2.33
N LYS A 134 -19.90 -4.54 -1.18
CA LYS A 134 -18.45 -4.78 -1.09
C LYS A 134 -18.03 -6.17 -1.56
N ALA A 135 -18.82 -7.20 -1.30
CA ALA A 135 -18.58 -8.53 -1.84
C ALA A 135 -18.65 -8.55 -3.39
N LEU A 136 -19.62 -7.85 -3.97
CA LEU A 136 -19.73 -7.73 -5.43
C LEU A 136 -18.55 -6.96 -6.05
N GLU A 137 -18.11 -5.88 -5.41
CA GLU A 137 -16.91 -5.13 -5.83
C GLU A 137 -15.66 -6.03 -5.82
N ALA A 138 -15.43 -6.78 -4.74
CA ALA A 138 -14.30 -7.69 -4.61
C ALA A 138 -14.32 -8.78 -5.71
N SER A 139 -15.47 -9.41 -5.93
CA SER A 139 -15.63 -10.42 -6.99
C SER A 139 -15.46 -9.82 -8.40
N ALA A 140 -15.85 -8.57 -8.62
CA ALA A 140 -15.59 -7.89 -9.90
C ALA A 140 -14.08 -7.68 -10.13
N LEU A 141 -13.34 -7.26 -9.09
CA LEU A 141 -11.89 -7.06 -9.18
C LEU A 141 -11.14 -8.37 -9.48
N GLU A 142 -11.48 -9.45 -8.79
CA GLU A 142 -10.90 -10.78 -9.04
C GLU A 142 -11.15 -11.23 -10.49
N ARG A 143 -12.36 -11.01 -11.01
CA ARG A 143 -12.69 -11.32 -12.40
C ARG A 143 -11.91 -10.47 -13.41
N VAL A 144 -11.70 -9.18 -13.13
CA VAL A 144 -10.87 -8.32 -13.99
C VAL A 144 -9.46 -8.88 -14.08
N GLN A 145 -8.86 -9.25 -12.95
CA GLN A 145 -7.52 -9.85 -12.93
C GLN A 145 -7.47 -11.17 -13.70
N GLU A 146 -8.47 -12.04 -13.53
CA GLU A 146 -8.56 -13.30 -14.25
C GLU A 146 -8.70 -13.08 -15.77
N VAL A 147 -9.52 -12.12 -16.19
CA VAL A 147 -9.70 -11.75 -17.60
C VAL A 147 -8.41 -11.17 -18.18
N GLU A 148 -7.70 -10.31 -17.46
CA GLU A 148 -6.41 -9.76 -17.91
C GLU A 148 -5.38 -10.87 -18.17
N LEU A 149 -5.27 -11.83 -17.26
CA LEU A 149 -4.39 -13.00 -17.40
C LEU A 149 -4.78 -13.83 -18.63
N ARG A 150 -6.07 -14.16 -18.78
CA ARG A 150 -6.59 -14.91 -19.93
C ARG A 150 -6.38 -14.17 -21.26
N MET A 151 -6.56 -12.86 -21.28
CA MET A 151 -6.35 -12.04 -22.47
C MET A 151 -4.88 -12.02 -22.88
N ALA A 152 -3.95 -11.99 -21.92
CA ALA A 152 -2.52 -12.11 -22.21
C ALA A 152 -2.18 -13.47 -22.83
N GLU A 153 -2.77 -14.56 -22.34
CA GLU A 153 -2.59 -15.91 -22.90
C GLU A 153 -3.15 -16.02 -24.33
N ILE A 154 -4.38 -15.56 -24.55
CA ILE A 154 -5.01 -15.56 -25.87
C ILE A 154 -4.19 -14.72 -26.85
N SER A 155 -3.74 -13.55 -26.43
CA SER A 155 -2.90 -12.68 -27.26
C SER A 155 -1.64 -13.41 -27.67
N ARG A 156 -0.97 -14.13 -26.76
CA ARG A 156 0.23 -14.91 -27.06
C ARG A 156 -0.05 -16.03 -28.05
N ALA A 157 -1.12 -16.79 -27.84
CA ALA A 157 -1.51 -17.88 -28.73
C ALA A 157 -1.85 -17.38 -30.14
N LEU A 158 -2.50 -16.21 -30.24
CA LEU A 158 -2.80 -15.58 -31.52
C LEU A 158 -1.51 -15.22 -32.28
N HIS A 159 -0.54 -14.59 -31.61
CA HIS A 159 0.75 -14.25 -32.21
C HIS A 159 1.51 -15.49 -32.69
N ASP A 160 1.49 -16.58 -31.92
CA ASP A 160 2.12 -17.84 -32.31
C ASP A 160 1.42 -18.49 -33.52
N SER A 161 0.09 -18.44 -33.55
CA SER A 161 -0.72 -18.94 -34.68
C SER A 161 -0.42 -18.16 -35.96
N GLU A 162 -0.40 -16.83 -35.89
CA GLU A 162 -0.05 -15.96 -37.03
C GLU A 162 1.35 -16.28 -37.56
N ARG A 163 2.31 -16.51 -36.66
CA ARG A 163 3.68 -16.89 -37.03
C ARG A 163 3.72 -18.21 -37.77
N ARG A 164 3.01 -19.23 -37.26
CA ARG A 164 2.93 -20.56 -37.91
C ARG A 164 2.25 -20.48 -39.27
N TYR A 165 1.18 -19.70 -39.38
CA TYR A 165 0.49 -19.48 -40.65
C TYR A 165 1.42 -18.87 -41.69
N LYS A 166 2.14 -17.80 -41.34
CA LYS A 166 3.14 -17.16 -42.24
C LYS A 166 4.22 -18.14 -42.71
N LEU A 167 4.73 -18.99 -41.82
CA LEU A 167 5.74 -19.99 -42.15
C LEU A 167 5.20 -21.09 -43.09
N LEU A 168 3.99 -21.60 -42.83
CA LEU A 168 3.35 -22.61 -43.69
C LEU A 168 3.05 -22.05 -45.08
N PHE A 169 2.55 -20.81 -45.13
CA PHE A 169 2.28 -20.11 -46.39
C PHE A 169 3.56 -19.92 -47.21
N GLN A 170 4.66 -19.50 -46.58
CA GLN A 170 5.97 -19.42 -47.26
C GLN A 170 6.46 -20.78 -47.78
N LYS A 171 6.31 -21.86 -47.01
CA LYS A 171 6.68 -23.21 -47.47
C LYS A 171 5.85 -23.67 -48.67
N GLN A 172 4.55 -23.39 -48.68
CA GLN A 172 3.69 -23.71 -49.83
C GLN A 172 4.12 -22.96 -51.09
N LEU A 173 4.44 -21.66 -50.98
CA LEU A 173 4.94 -20.88 -52.11
C LEU A 173 6.28 -21.42 -52.64
N ALA A 174 7.20 -21.79 -51.75
CA ALA A 174 8.48 -22.38 -52.14
C ALA A 174 8.31 -23.75 -52.85
N ASN A 175 7.44 -24.61 -52.33
CA ASN A 175 7.14 -25.92 -52.94
C ASN A 175 6.48 -25.78 -54.31
N ALA A 176 5.56 -24.82 -54.48
CA ALA A 176 4.91 -24.56 -55.77
C ALA A 176 5.92 -24.05 -56.82
N GLY A 177 6.90 -23.24 -56.42
CA GLY A 177 7.98 -22.80 -57.31
C GLY A 177 8.91 -23.93 -57.75
N GLN A 178 9.16 -24.92 -56.88
CA GLN A 178 9.98 -26.10 -57.22
C GLN A 178 9.25 -27.05 -58.17
N GLN A 179 7.94 -27.26 -58.02
CA GLN A 179 7.16 -28.13 -58.93
C GLN A 179 7.07 -27.60 -60.37
N VAL A 180 7.24 -26.30 -60.59
CA VAL A 180 7.21 -25.68 -61.94
C VAL A 180 8.57 -25.80 -62.66
N LEU A 181 9.66 -26.05 -61.93
CA LEU A 181 11.02 -26.19 -62.49
C LEU A 181 11.39 -27.64 -62.87
N GLU A 182 10.57 -28.63 -62.51
CA GLU A 182 10.78 -30.06 -62.82
C GLU A 182 10.01 -30.56 -64.06
N ILE A 183 9.41 -29.66 -64.87
CA ILE A 183 8.75 -29.96 -66.15
C ILE A 183 9.54 -29.31 -67.29
#